data_AF-X1KBI5-F1
#
_entry.id   AF-X1KBI5-F1
#
_cell.length_a   1.000
_cell.length_b   1.000
_cell.length_c   1.000
_cell.angle_alpha   90.00
_cell.angle_beta   90.00
_cell.angle_gamma   90.00
#
_symmetry.space_group_name_H-M   'P 1'
#
loop_
_entity.id
_entity.type
_entity.pdbx_description
1 polymer ?
#
loop_
_entity_poly.entity_id
_entity_poly.type
_entity_poly.pdbx_seq_one_letter_code
_entity_poly.pdbx_strand_id
1 'polypeptide(L)'
;PDLMLRQSKRQDEIDIDFLINLNMNAVRLEGKLATDYFWALCDQKGILVLAGWPCCNHFEKWDIWKYGDINVARESERSQILRLRNHPSFAAWFYGSDFPPPENVERVYLEVLQETYNNLPRISNAAHKPSKLTGVTGVKMTGPYSYVPPIYWYDEEREGCAERFNTETCPDVCIPIMESIERVLPRDQLYVGSEAWNHHTGVGVQFNNTEKADKAISKRYGQPKDLSDYLKTAQVLGYESWRAMYEAHNRNFPKATGIIGWMHNSPWPSLIWQLYDYYLNPTGAFFGTKKACEPLHIQ
;
A
#
# COMPACT_ATOMS: atom_id res chain seq x y z
N PRO A 1 -1.02 5.45 9.05
CA PRO A 1 -1.08 5.98 10.45
C PRO A 1 -1.40 4.85 11.41
N ASP A 2 -1.18 5.07 12.71
CA ASP A 2 -1.56 4.13 13.79
C ASP A 2 -3.04 3.73 13.73
N LEU A 3 -3.36 2.50 14.13
CA LEU A 3 -4.71 1.92 14.09
C LEU A 3 -5.73 2.76 14.88
N MET A 4 -5.29 3.32 16.01
CA MET A 4 -6.10 4.17 16.87
C MET A 4 -5.92 5.65 16.55
N LEU A 5 -5.31 5.96 15.40
CA LEU A 5 -4.99 7.31 14.94
C LEU A 5 -4.17 8.12 15.95
N ARG A 6 -3.30 7.46 16.74
CA ARG A 6 -2.33 8.14 17.58
C ARG A 6 -1.28 8.79 16.68
N GLN A 7 -1.43 10.08 16.45
CA GLN A 7 -0.54 10.86 15.60
C GLN A 7 0.60 11.45 16.43
N SER A 8 1.81 11.36 15.90
CA SER A 8 3.01 11.93 16.49
C SER A 8 3.93 12.43 15.39
N LYS A 9 4.44 13.64 15.54
CA LYS A 9 5.45 14.20 14.64
C LYS A 9 6.66 13.28 14.48
N ARG A 10 7.07 12.64 15.58
CA ARG A 10 8.17 11.67 15.58
C ARG A 10 7.86 10.46 14.69
N GLN A 11 6.62 9.98 14.69
CA GLN A 11 6.26 8.86 13.83
C GLN A 11 6.22 9.28 12.36
N ASP A 12 5.70 10.48 12.06
CA ASP A 12 5.72 11.04 10.71
C ASP A 12 7.17 11.17 10.20
N GLU A 13 8.10 11.64 11.04
CA GLU A 13 9.55 11.71 10.74
C GLU A 13 10.13 10.33 10.42
N ILE A 14 9.85 9.34 11.26
CA ILE A 14 10.34 7.96 11.08
C ILE A 14 9.80 7.36 9.78
N ASP A 15 8.50 7.51 9.50
CA ASP A 15 7.87 6.93 8.31
C ASP A 15 8.46 7.53 7.02
N ILE A 16 8.73 8.84 7.00
CA ILE A 16 9.39 9.51 5.87
C ILE A 16 10.87 9.13 5.76
N ASP A 17 11.60 9.06 6.87
CA ASP A 17 13.00 8.64 6.85
C ASP A 17 13.14 7.21 6.32
N PHE A 18 12.18 6.31 6.61
CA PHE A 18 12.14 4.98 6.00
C PHE A 18 11.86 5.02 4.49
N LEU A 19 10.94 5.85 3.99
CA LEU A 19 10.73 6.03 2.54
C LEU A 19 12.04 6.44 1.84
N ILE A 20 12.73 7.42 2.40
CA ILE A 20 14.01 7.91 1.88
C ILE A 20 15.07 6.80 1.95
N ASN A 21 15.13 6.05 3.06
CA ASN A 21 16.08 4.96 3.23
C ASN A 21 15.87 3.81 2.23
N LEU A 22 14.63 3.60 1.82
CA LEU A 22 14.22 2.64 0.79
C LEU A 22 14.44 3.17 -0.64
N ASN A 23 14.91 4.42 -0.81
CA ASN A 23 15.00 5.12 -2.09
C ASN A 23 13.66 5.26 -2.82
N MET A 24 12.54 5.30 -2.08
CA MET A 24 11.22 5.55 -2.65
C MET A 24 11.00 7.04 -2.90
N ASN A 25 10.18 7.34 -3.90
CA ASN A 25 9.87 8.71 -4.32
C ASN A 25 8.40 9.10 -4.10
N ALA A 26 7.53 8.15 -3.73
CA ALA A 26 6.10 8.39 -3.56
C ALA A 26 5.49 7.54 -2.45
N VAL A 27 4.41 8.04 -1.86
CA VAL A 27 3.53 7.34 -0.93
C VAL A 27 2.06 7.55 -1.34
N ARG A 28 1.25 6.50 -1.23
CA ARG A 28 -0.20 6.58 -1.44
C ARG A 28 -0.94 6.61 -0.11
N LEU A 29 -1.86 7.56 0.04
CA LEU A 29 -2.78 7.68 1.15
C LEU A 29 -4.19 7.33 0.67
N GLU A 30 -4.58 6.08 0.89
CA GLU A 30 -5.93 5.61 0.60
C GLU A 30 -6.87 5.97 1.77
N GLY A 31 -7.42 7.19 1.70
CA GLY A 31 -8.00 7.86 2.85
C GLY A 31 -6.94 8.22 3.89
N LYS A 32 -7.38 8.45 5.14
CA LYS A 32 -6.53 8.76 6.31
C LYS A 32 -5.40 9.74 5.94
N LEU A 33 -5.81 10.91 5.47
CA LEU A 33 -5.03 11.91 4.72
C LEU A 33 -3.92 12.63 5.53
N ALA A 34 -3.38 11.99 6.57
CA ALA A 34 -2.28 12.42 7.42
C ALA A 34 -2.43 13.84 8.04
N THR A 35 -1.46 14.19 8.87
CA THR A 35 -1.37 15.51 9.53
C THR A 35 -0.79 16.53 8.56
N ASP A 36 -1.03 17.84 8.78
CA ASP A 36 -0.34 18.88 8.00
C ASP A 36 1.18 18.83 8.15
N TYR A 37 1.66 18.32 9.30
CA TYR A 37 3.09 18.11 9.53
C TYR A 37 3.69 17.06 8.59
N PHE A 38 3.00 15.93 8.40
CA PHE A 38 3.40 14.92 7.43
C PHE A 38 3.51 15.49 6.00
N TRP A 39 2.51 16.26 5.57
CA TRP A 39 2.53 16.89 4.25
C TRP A 39 3.67 17.90 4.09
N ALA A 40 3.91 18.75 5.10
CA ALA A 40 5.05 19.67 5.10
C ALA A 40 6.39 18.92 5.07
N LEU A 41 6.48 17.76 5.72
CA LEU A 41 7.68 16.92 5.69
C LEU A 41 7.89 16.30 4.30
N CYS A 42 6.83 15.81 3.66
CA CYS A 42 6.89 15.34 2.28
C CYS A 42 7.37 16.44 1.33
N ASP A 43 6.89 17.68 1.47
CA ASP A 43 7.36 18.81 0.68
C ASP A 43 8.86 19.06 0.88
N GLN A 44 9.30 19.10 2.13
CA GLN A 44 10.70 19.37 2.48
C GLN A 44 11.64 18.27 1.97
N LYS A 45 11.19 17.03 1.98
CA LYS A 45 11.99 15.85 1.66
C LYS A 45 11.86 15.39 0.20
N GLY A 46 10.94 16.00 -0.56
CA GLY A 46 10.71 15.65 -1.97
C GLY A 46 10.02 14.30 -2.16
N ILE A 47 9.13 13.91 -1.25
CA ILE A 47 8.32 12.69 -1.36
C ILE A 47 6.97 13.05 -1.97
N LEU A 48 6.62 12.45 -3.11
CA LEU A 48 5.33 12.64 -3.75
C LEU A 48 4.22 11.95 -2.96
N VAL A 49 3.05 12.60 -2.87
CA VAL A 49 1.88 12.04 -2.21
C VAL A 49 0.74 11.89 -3.20
N LEU A 50 0.29 10.64 -3.35
CA LEU A 50 -0.92 10.26 -4.07
C LEU A 50 -2.04 10.08 -3.04
N ALA A 51 -2.96 11.01 -2.96
CA ALA A 51 -3.99 11.01 -1.90
C ALA A 51 -5.37 10.77 -2.48
N GLY A 52 -6.29 10.24 -1.69
CA GLY A 52 -7.65 10.01 -2.17
C GLY A 52 -8.60 9.46 -1.13
N TRP A 53 -9.81 9.14 -1.58
CA TRP A 53 -10.81 8.48 -0.73
C TRP A 53 -10.53 6.98 -0.58
N PRO A 54 -10.87 6.40 0.58
CA PRO A 54 -10.71 4.96 0.81
C PRO A 54 -11.79 4.14 0.12
N CYS A 55 -11.44 2.91 -0.25
CA CYS A 55 -12.40 1.91 -0.70
C CYS A 55 -13.25 1.36 0.45
N CYS A 56 -14.15 0.46 0.08
CA CYS A 56 -14.61 -0.64 0.94
C CYS A 56 -15.45 -0.24 2.17
N ASN A 57 -15.71 1.05 2.34
CA ASN A 57 -16.53 1.62 3.40
C ASN A 57 -17.53 2.63 2.81
N HIS A 58 -18.10 3.47 3.66
CA HIS A 58 -19.13 4.43 3.25
C HIS A 58 -18.75 5.30 2.04
N PHE A 59 -17.46 5.62 1.83
CA PHE A 59 -16.98 6.43 0.69
C PHE A 59 -17.28 5.81 -0.69
N GLU A 60 -17.45 4.49 -0.79
CA GLU A 60 -17.79 3.79 -2.04
C GLU A 60 -19.10 2.99 -1.97
N LYS A 61 -19.87 3.13 -0.89
CA LYS A 61 -21.20 2.50 -0.75
C LYS A 61 -22.31 3.48 -1.10
N TRP A 62 -22.24 4.03 -2.32
CA TRP A 62 -23.16 5.07 -2.80
C TRP A 62 -24.62 4.61 -2.89
N ASP A 63 -24.85 3.32 -3.05
CA ASP A 63 -26.18 2.69 -3.11
C ASP A 63 -26.95 2.82 -1.78
N ILE A 64 -26.25 2.97 -0.66
CA ILE A 64 -26.85 3.19 0.66
C ILE A 64 -26.71 4.63 1.15
N TRP A 65 -26.21 5.56 0.32
CA TRP A 65 -26.14 6.97 0.68
C TRP A 65 -27.53 7.55 0.89
N LYS A 66 -27.67 8.33 1.95
CA LYS A 66 -28.88 9.02 2.38
C LYS A 66 -28.91 10.44 1.85
N TYR A 67 -30.07 11.08 2.00
CA TYR A 67 -30.21 12.51 1.76
C TYR A 67 -29.17 13.28 2.58
N GLY A 68 -28.36 14.10 1.90
CA GLY A 68 -27.30 14.89 2.51
C GLY A 68 -25.89 14.30 2.37
N ASP A 69 -25.72 12.99 2.15
CA ASP A 69 -24.38 12.37 2.07
C ASP A 69 -23.57 12.95 0.90
N ILE A 70 -24.20 13.22 -0.24
CA ILE A 70 -23.54 13.87 -1.38
C ILE A 70 -23.06 15.30 -1.05
N ASN A 71 -23.78 16.03 -0.19
CA ASN A 71 -23.36 17.36 0.25
C ASN A 71 -22.20 17.26 1.24
N VAL A 72 -22.24 16.30 2.16
CA VAL A 72 -21.10 16.02 3.06
C VAL A 72 -19.87 15.62 2.25
N ALA A 73 -20.04 14.80 1.20
CA ALA A 73 -18.96 14.43 0.30
C ALA A 73 -18.39 15.63 -0.46
N ARG A 74 -19.24 16.53 -0.99
CA ARG A 74 -18.85 17.79 -1.63
C ARG A 74 -17.97 18.63 -0.69
N GLU A 75 -18.47 18.88 0.52
CA GLU A 75 -17.77 19.74 1.48
C GLU A 75 -16.51 19.07 2.04
N SER A 76 -16.49 17.74 2.16
CA SER A 76 -15.31 16.98 2.54
C SER A 76 -14.21 17.10 1.51
N GLU A 77 -14.53 16.90 0.22
CA GLU A 77 -13.54 17.07 -0.85
C GLU A 77 -13.07 18.52 -0.95
N ARG A 78 -14.00 19.48 -0.92
CA ARG A 78 -13.66 20.91 -0.96
C ARG A 78 -12.67 21.25 0.15
N SER A 79 -12.94 20.79 1.37
CA SER A 79 -12.08 21.02 2.52
C SER A 79 -10.70 20.40 2.34
N GLN A 80 -10.61 19.15 1.86
CA GLN A 80 -9.33 18.48 1.67
C GLN A 80 -8.52 19.08 0.52
N ILE A 81 -9.14 19.40 -0.63
CA ILE A 81 -8.41 20.03 -1.73
C ILE A 81 -7.92 21.42 -1.33
N LEU A 82 -8.72 22.23 -0.63
CA LEU A 82 -8.27 23.53 -0.13
C LEU A 82 -7.14 23.41 0.91
N ARG A 83 -7.17 22.40 1.78
CA ARG A 83 -6.09 22.10 2.72
C ARG A 83 -4.80 21.73 1.99
N LEU A 84 -4.90 20.88 0.96
CA LEU A 84 -3.76 20.19 0.38
C LEU A 84 -3.15 20.88 -0.85
N ARG A 85 -3.89 21.73 -1.56
CA ARG A 85 -3.50 22.30 -2.88
C ARG A 85 -2.19 23.10 -2.91
N ASN A 86 -1.69 23.56 -1.77
CA ASN A 86 -0.46 24.33 -1.68
C ASN A 86 0.77 23.47 -1.36
N HIS A 87 0.60 22.17 -1.15
CA HIS A 87 1.71 21.24 -0.94
C HIS A 87 2.29 20.82 -2.30
N PRO A 88 3.55 21.19 -2.63
CA PRO A 88 4.20 20.71 -3.86
C PRO A 88 4.35 19.18 -3.92
N SER A 89 4.31 18.49 -2.78
CA SER A 89 4.27 17.04 -2.73
C SER A 89 2.95 16.44 -3.26
N PHE A 90 1.85 17.21 -3.37
CA PHE A 90 0.56 16.69 -3.80
C PHE A 90 0.53 16.38 -5.30
N ALA A 91 0.78 15.12 -5.64
CA ALA A 91 1.03 14.67 -7.01
C ALA A 91 -0.25 14.27 -7.77
N ALA A 92 -1.20 13.62 -7.10
CA ALA A 92 -2.48 13.26 -7.70
C ALA A 92 -3.57 13.02 -6.66
N TRP A 93 -4.82 13.22 -7.07
CA TRP A 93 -6.02 12.97 -6.28
C TRP A 93 -6.86 11.83 -6.85
N PHE A 94 -7.08 10.81 -6.03
CA PHE A 94 -7.94 9.66 -6.30
C PHE A 94 -9.31 9.90 -5.63
N TYR A 95 -10.30 10.39 -6.38
CA TYR A 95 -11.64 10.66 -5.83
C TYR A 95 -12.54 9.40 -5.77
N GLY A 96 -11.94 8.24 -6.00
CA GLY A 96 -12.43 6.89 -5.71
C GLY A 96 -11.22 5.95 -5.60
N SER A 97 -11.40 4.73 -5.12
CA SER A 97 -10.32 3.75 -4.93
C SER A 97 -10.57 2.47 -5.73
N ASP A 98 -11.41 1.55 -5.26
CA ASP A 98 -11.69 0.31 -5.99
C ASP A 98 -12.64 0.56 -7.17
N PHE A 99 -13.56 1.52 -7.01
CA PHE A 99 -14.63 1.77 -7.97
C PHE A 99 -14.73 3.26 -8.32
N PRO A 100 -15.06 3.59 -9.58
CA PRO A 100 -15.37 4.96 -9.94
C PRO A 100 -16.68 5.39 -9.27
N PRO A 101 -16.79 6.64 -8.80
CA PRO A 101 -18.06 7.15 -8.30
C PRO A 101 -19.16 7.12 -9.38
N PRO A 102 -20.43 6.96 -9.00
CA PRO A 102 -21.53 7.11 -9.92
C PRO A 102 -21.60 8.55 -10.44
N GLU A 103 -22.21 8.73 -11.61
CA GLU A 103 -22.17 9.99 -12.37
C GLU A 103 -22.58 11.23 -11.56
N ASN A 104 -23.61 11.11 -10.72
CA ASN A 104 -24.09 12.21 -9.89
C ASN A 104 -23.07 12.63 -8.83
N VAL A 105 -22.32 11.67 -8.27
CA VAL A 105 -21.27 11.92 -7.28
C VAL A 105 -19.99 12.40 -7.96
N GLU A 106 -19.58 11.75 -9.06
CA GLU A 106 -18.41 12.16 -9.85
C GLU A 106 -18.54 13.61 -10.32
N ARG A 107 -19.72 14.02 -10.79
CA ARG A 107 -19.99 15.40 -11.21
C ARG A 107 -19.71 16.41 -10.10
N VAL A 108 -20.19 16.13 -8.89
CA VAL A 108 -19.96 16.98 -7.72
C VAL A 108 -18.48 17.09 -7.42
N TYR A 109 -17.74 15.97 -7.50
CA TYR A 109 -16.31 16.00 -7.24
C TYR A 109 -15.52 16.79 -8.28
N LEU A 110 -15.85 16.60 -9.56
CA LEU A 110 -15.24 17.35 -10.65
C LEU A 110 -15.51 18.85 -10.58
N GLU A 111 -16.71 19.26 -10.16
CA GLU A 111 -17.05 20.67 -9.90
C GLU A 111 -16.17 21.25 -8.79
N VAL A 112 -16.02 20.55 -7.67
CA VAL A 112 -15.15 20.99 -6.57
C VAL A 112 -13.71 21.14 -7.03
N LEU A 113 -13.17 20.15 -7.76
CA LEU A 113 -11.81 20.20 -8.29
C LEU A 113 -11.63 21.36 -9.28
N GLN A 114 -12.61 21.61 -10.15
CA GLN A 114 -12.62 22.74 -11.07
C GLN A 114 -12.56 24.09 -10.33
N GLU A 115 -13.32 24.21 -9.22
CA GLU A 115 -13.41 25.43 -8.40
C GLU A 115 -12.17 25.66 -7.54
N THR A 116 -11.54 24.59 -7.04
CA THR A 116 -10.52 24.68 -5.97
C THR A 116 -9.10 24.43 -6.44
N TYR A 117 -8.89 23.51 -7.40
CA TYR A 117 -7.59 23.16 -7.96
C TYR A 117 -7.68 22.47 -9.33
N ASN A 118 -8.00 23.23 -10.37
CA ASN A 118 -8.30 22.68 -11.70
C ASN A 118 -7.15 21.89 -12.38
N ASN A 119 -5.89 22.19 -12.03
CA ASN A 119 -4.72 21.58 -12.69
C ASN A 119 -4.19 20.34 -11.96
N LEU A 120 -4.82 19.92 -10.86
CA LEU A 120 -4.41 18.72 -10.12
C LEU A 120 -4.71 17.46 -10.95
N PRO A 121 -3.72 16.58 -11.17
CA PRO A 121 -3.98 15.26 -11.74
C PRO A 121 -5.03 14.52 -10.90
N ARG A 122 -6.14 14.16 -11.54
CA ARG A 122 -7.31 13.58 -10.88
C ARG A 122 -7.67 12.26 -11.52
N ILE A 123 -7.91 11.25 -10.70
CA ILE A 123 -8.10 9.85 -11.12
C ILE A 123 -9.38 9.34 -10.45
N SER A 124 -10.30 8.79 -11.24
CA SER A 124 -11.62 8.40 -10.72
C SER A 124 -11.61 7.19 -9.81
N ASN A 125 -10.62 6.31 -9.99
CA ASN A 125 -10.38 5.16 -9.14
C ASN A 125 -8.95 4.65 -9.33
N ALA A 126 -8.45 3.92 -8.35
CA ALA A 126 -7.15 3.27 -8.39
C ALA A 126 -7.17 1.97 -9.24
N ALA A 127 -8.35 1.47 -9.62
CA ALA A 127 -8.46 0.37 -10.59
C ALA A 127 -8.48 0.86 -12.06
N HIS A 128 -8.56 -0.08 -13.00
CA HIS A 128 -8.69 0.22 -14.44
C HIS A 128 -10.16 0.41 -14.87
N LYS A 129 -11.07 0.65 -13.93
CA LYS A 129 -12.52 0.70 -14.22
C LYS A 129 -12.88 2.07 -14.82
N PRO A 130 -13.58 2.12 -15.97
CA PRO A 130 -13.97 3.40 -16.54
C PRO A 130 -15.08 4.05 -15.71
N SER A 131 -14.95 5.34 -15.43
CA SER A 131 -16.08 6.15 -14.97
C SER A 131 -16.92 6.64 -16.16
N LYS A 132 -18.11 7.15 -15.89
CA LYS A 132 -18.99 7.68 -16.95
C LYS A 132 -18.52 9.03 -17.48
N LEU A 133 -17.95 9.89 -16.63
CA LEU A 133 -17.59 11.25 -17.02
C LEU A 133 -16.13 11.39 -17.48
N THR A 134 -15.20 10.67 -16.86
CA THR A 134 -13.75 10.80 -17.15
C THR A 134 -13.14 9.58 -17.84
N GLY A 135 -13.89 8.49 -17.98
CA GLY A 135 -13.47 7.32 -18.74
C GLY A 135 -12.43 6.48 -17.98
N VAL A 136 -11.52 5.86 -18.73
CA VAL A 136 -10.48 4.98 -18.17
C VAL A 136 -9.40 5.78 -17.44
N THR A 137 -8.90 5.23 -16.33
CA THR A 137 -7.96 5.90 -15.42
C THR A 137 -6.50 5.81 -15.86
N GLY A 138 -6.15 4.83 -16.69
CA GLY A 138 -4.76 4.55 -17.07
C GLY A 138 -3.93 3.83 -15.99
N VAL A 139 -4.50 3.55 -14.83
CA VAL A 139 -3.89 2.79 -13.73
C VAL A 139 -4.49 1.38 -13.62
N LYS A 140 -3.99 0.55 -12.71
CA LYS A 140 -4.53 -0.77 -12.42
C LYS A 140 -4.41 -1.15 -10.94
N MET A 141 -5.34 -2.02 -10.54
CA MET A 141 -5.45 -2.63 -9.21
C MET A 141 -5.86 -4.10 -9.40
N THR A 142 -4.98 -4.88 -10.01
CA THR A 142 -5.25 -6.28 -10.37
C THR A 142 -4.71 -7.28 -9.34
N GLY A 143 -4.18 -6.77 -8.22
CA GLY A 143 -3.41 -7.58 -7.29
C GLY A 143 -2.08 -8.04 -7.90
N PRO A 144 -1.43 -9.05 -7.28
CA PRO A 144 -1.88 -9.83 -6.12
C PRO A 144 -1.77 -9.05 -4.80
N TYR A 145 -2.34 -9.65 -3.75
CA TYR A 145 -2.20 -9.25 -2.34
C TYR A 145 -1.71 -10.42 -1.47
N SER A 146 -1.20 -11.47 -2.11
CA SER A 146 -0.60 -12.62 -1.44
C SER A 146 0.59 -13.16 -2.21
N TYR A 147 1.38 -14.02 -1.56
CA TYR A 147 2.54 -14.66 -2.16
C TYR A 147 2.31 -15.14 -3.60
N VAL A 148 3.20 -14.66 -4.46
CA VAL A 148 3.46 -15.12 -5.82
C VAL A 148 4.97 -15.30 -5.97
N PRO A 149 5.43 -16.25 -6.81
CA PRO A 149 6.87 -16.42 -7.04
C PRO A 149 7.46 -15.21 -7.80
N PRO A 150 8.76 -14.92 -7.65
CA PRO A 150 9.43 -13.78 -8.31
C PRO A 150 9.13 -13.61 -9.81
N ILE A 151 9.05 -14.72 -10.55
CA ILE A 151 8.79 -14.72 -12.00
C ILE A 151 7.42 -14.15 -12.37
N TYR A 152 6.44 -14.16 -11.47
CA TYR A 152 5.09 -13.65 -11.70
C TYR A 152 5.08 -12.20 -12.21
N TRP A 153 5.95 -11.35 -11.66
CA TRP A 153 6.01 -9.93 -12.01
C TRP A 153 6.53 -9.67 -13.43
N TYR A 154 7.20 -10.66 -14.01
CA TYR A 154 7.82 -10.60 -15.32
C TYR A 154 7.01 -11.29 -16.42
N ASP A 155 6.02 -12.10 -16.04
CA ASP A 155 5.17 -12.89 -16.91
C ASP A 155 3.98 -12.05 -17.40
N GLU A 156 3.95 -11.70 -18.68
CA GLU A 156 2.93 -10.82 -19.27
C GLU A 156 1.52 -11.41 -19.24
N GLU A 157 1.38 -12.72 -19.03
CA GLU A 157 0.08 -13.39 -18.90
C GLU A 157 -0.53 -13.20 -17.49
N ARG A 158 0.21 -12.62 -16.54
CA ARG A 158 -0.25 -12.39 -15.18
C ARG A 158 -0.88 -11.01 -15.03
N GLU A 159 -2.00 -10.95 -14.32
CA GLU A 159 -2.75 -9.71 -14.12
C GLU A 159 -1.94 -8.62 -13.42
N GLY A 160 -1.09 -8.99 -12.46
CA GLY A 160 -0.20 -8.11 -11.71
C GLY A 160 1.16 -7.86 -12.36
N CYS A 161 1.40 -8.32 -13.60
CA CYS A 161 2.69 -8.15 -14.29
C CYS A 161 3.13 -6.68 -14.34
N ALA A 162 4.43 -6.44 -14.53
CA ALA A 162 4.99 -5.09 -14.55
C ALA A 162 4.57 -4.30 -15.81
N GLU A 163 3.39 -3.68 -15.75
CA GLU A 163 2.83 -2.79 -16.76
C GLU A 163 1.88 -1.76 -16.13
N ARG A 164 1.70 -0.62 -16.82
CA ARG A 164 0.89 0.52 -16.37
C ARG A 164 1.32 0.99 -14.98
N PHE A 165 0.47 1.75 -14.30
CA PHE A 165 0.67 2.11 -12.90
C PHE A 165 -0.13 1.11 -12.04
N ASN A 166 0.57 0.20 -11.34
CA ASN A 166 -0.05 -0.64 -10.32
C ASN A 166 -0.18 0.12 -8.98
N THR A 167 -1.39 0.50 -8.59
CA THR A 167 -1.64 1.46 -7.48
C THR A 167 -1.65 0.82 -6.10
N GLU A 168 -1.67 -0.51 -6.04
CA GLU A 168 -1.55 -1.31 -4.83
C GLU A 168 -1.38 -2.78 -5.20
N THR A 169 -0.25 -3.37 -4.80
CA THR A 169 -0.02 -4.81 -4.95
C THR A 169 1.15 -5.24 -4.09
N CYS A 170 1.21 -6.51 -3.72
CA CYS A 170 2.39 -7.10 -3.10
C CYS A 170 2.34 -8.64 -3.11
N PRO A 171 3.48 -9.30 -2.85
CA PRO A 171 3.54 -10.72 -2.59
C PRO A 171 3.32 -11.08 -1.10
N ASP A 172 2.75 -10.20 -0.26
CA ASP A 172 2.47 -10.30 1.20
C ASP A 172 3.52 -10.88 2.18
N VAL A 173 4.63 -11.42 1.70
CA VAL A 173 5.67 -12.02 2.56
C VAL A 173 6.51 -10.93 3.21
N CYS A 174 6.22 -10.68 4.49
CA CYS A 174 6.93 -9.70 5.33
C CYS A 174 6.84 -10.09 6.81
N ILE A 175 7.05 -11.38 7.12
CA ILE A 175 6.97 -11.88 8.49
C ILE A 175 8.02 -11.17 9.37
N PRO A 176 7.64 -10.61 10.53
CA PRO A 176 8.57 -9.96 11.46
C PRO A 176 9.66 -10.89 12.00
N ILE A 177 10.71 -10.28 12.57
CA ILE A 177 11.80 -10.99 13.26
C ILE A 177 11.35 -11.53 14.63
N MET A 178 12.13 -12.46 15.19
CA MET A 178 11.79 -13.15 16.45
C MET A 178 11.46 -12.17 17.57
N GLU A 179 12.25 -11.10 17.72
CA GLU A 179 12.09 -10.08 18.76
C GLU A 179 10.73 -9.39 18.71
N SER A 180 10.17 -9.20 17.52
CA SER A 180 8.83 -8.64 17.34
C SER A 180 7.76 -9.69 17.54
N ILE A 181 7.98 -10.91 17.08
CA ILE A 181 7.05 -12.04 17.26
C ILE A 181 6.85 -12.33 18.76
N GLU A 182 7.92 -12.37 19.56
CA GLU A 182 7.86 -12.61 21.02
C GLU A 182 7.17 -11.48 21.80
N ARG A 183 7.12 -10.26 21.25
CA ARG A 183 6.39 -9.13 21.86
C ARG A 183 4.88 -9.21 21.61
N VAL A 184 4.49 -9.85 20.52
CA VAL A 184 3.12 -9.84 20.02
C VAL A 184 2.39 -11.12 20.43
N LEU A 185 3.06 -12.26 20.36
CA LEU A 185 2.43 -13.55 20.59
C LEU A 185 2.58 -14.01 22.05
N PRO A 186 1.51 -14.58 22.65
CA PRO A 186 1.61 -15.34 23.89
C PRO A 186 2.60 -16.50 23.77
N ARG A 187 3.29 -16.84 24.87
CA ARG A 187 4.34 -17.89 24.88
C ARG A 187 3.83 -19.26 24.43
N ASP A 188 2.60 -19.61 24.79
CA ASP A 188 1.93 -20.87 24.41
C ASP A 188 1.39 -20.86 22.98
N GLN A 189 1.41 -19.70 22.30
CA GLN A 189 1.00 -19.52 20.92
C GLN A 189 2.14 -19.06 20.00
N LEU A 190 3.39 -19.22 20.45
CA LEU A 190 4.61 -18.86 19.75
C LEU A 190 4.97 -19.90 18.67
N TYR A 191 4.07 -20.11 17.71
CA TYR A 191 4.24 -20.99 16.56
C TYR A 191 3.38 -20.53 15.38
N VAL A 192 3.78 -20.90 14.16
CA VAL A 192 3.10 -20.52 12.91
C VAL A 192 1.70 -21.11 12.86
N GLY A 193 0.71 -20.28 12.54
CA GLY A 193 -0.69 -20.70 12.39
C GLY A 193 -1.46 -20.86 13.70
N SER A 194 -0.90 -20.45 14.86
CA SER A 194 -1.66 -20.30 16.10
C SER A 194 -2.80 -19.28 15.94
N GLU A 195 -3.76 -19.28 16.86
CA GLU A 195 -4.86 -18.30 16.83
C GLU A 195 -4.32 -16.87 16.94
N ALA A 196 -3.39 -16.62 17.87
CA ALA A 196 -2.71 -15.34 18.03
C ALA A 196 -1.91 -14.96 16.78
N TRP A 197 -1.22 -15.91 16.13
CA TRP A 197 -0.52 -15.65 14.88
C TRP A 197 -1.51 -15.16 13.80
N ASN A 198 -2.56 -15.93 13.53
CA ASN A 198 -3.54 -15.60 12.50
C ASN A 198 -4.34 -14.32 12.84
N HIS A 199 -4.53 -13.99 14.12
CA HIS A 199 -5.15 -12.73 14.54
C HIS A 199 -4.40 -11.49 14.03
N HIS A 200 -3.07 -11.56 13.93
CA HIS A 200 -2.22 -10.48 13.44
C HIS A 200 -2.04 -10.48 11.90
N THR A 201 -2.94 -11.14 11.17
CA THR A 201 -3.00 -11.09 9.70
C THR A 201 -4.18 -10.22 9.23
N GLY A 202 -4.67 -10.44 8.01
CA GLY A 202 -5.75 -9.67 7.41
C GLY A 202 -7.14 -10.17 7.78
N VAL A 203 -8.15 -9.34 7.49
CA VAL A 203 -9.56 -9.71 7.63
C VAL A 203 -10.05 -10.36 6.33
N GLY A 204 -10.90 -11.38 6.46
CA GLY A 204 -11.44 -12.14 5.34
C GLY A 204 -10.71 -13.47 5.13
N VAL A 205 -11.45 -14.49 4.70
CA VAL A 205 -10.94 -15.88 4.58
C VAL A 205 -9.69 -15.98 3.70
N GLN A 206 -9.55 -15.06 2.75
CA GLN A 206 -8.41 -15.02 1.83
C GLN A 206 -7.11 -14.47 2.43
N PHE A 207 -7.16 -13.74 3.56
CA PHE A 207 -6.01 -13.04 4.17
C PHE A 207 -5.83 -13.31 5.67
N ASN A 208 -6.62 -14.22 6.27
CA ASN A 208 -6.65 -14.47 7.70
C ASN A 208 -5.59 -15.46 8.22
N ASN A 209 -4.57 -15.77 7.41
CA ASN A 209 -3.47 -16.67 7.76
C ASN A 209 -2.26 -16.45 6.82
N THR A 210 -1.15 -17.12 7.11
CA THR A 210 0.09 -17.07 6.32
C THR A 210 0.33 -18.32 5.47
N GLU A 211 -0.66 -19.19 5.25
CA GLU A 211 -0.45 -20.51 4.65
C GLU A 211 0.21 -20.48 3.27
N LYS A 212 -0.03 -19.44 2.47
CA LYS A 212 0.60 -19.30 1.15
C LYS A 212 2.11 -19.09 1.28
N ALA A 213 2.54 -18.27 2.23
CA ALA A 213 3.96 -18.09 2.55
C ALA A 213 4.55 -19.39 3.13
N ASP A 214 3.82 -20.09 4.01
CA ASP A 214 4.27 -21.35 4.61
C ASP A 214 4.49 -22.44 3.55
N LYS A 215 3.55 -22.55 2.60
CA LYS A 215 3.65 -23.45 1.45
C LYS A 215 4.83 -23.05 0.55
N ALA A 216 5.06 -21.75 0.31
CA ALA A 216 6.18 -21.29 -0.48
C ALA A 216 7.53 -21.62 0.18
N ILE A 217 7.66 -21.35 1.48
CA ILE A 217 8.84 -21.66 2.29
C ILE A 217 9.15 -23.16 2.20
N SER A 218 8.17 -23.99 2.56
CA SER A 218 8.36 -25.45 2.61
C SER A 218 8.67 -26.07 1.25
N LYS A 219 8.07 -25.58 0.16
CA LYS A 219 8.26 -26.12 -1.18
C LYS A 219 9.53 -25.64 -1.87
N ARG A 220 10.07 -24.47 -1.50
CA ARG A 220 11.22 -23.86 -2.20
C ARG A 220 12.53 -23.94 -1.43
N TYR A 221 12.46 -23.86 -0.10
CA TYR A 221 13.65 -23.88 0.77
C TYR A 221 13.71 -25.13 1.65
N GLY A 222 12.65 -25.95 1.66
CA GLY A 222 12.52 -27.14 2.50
C GLY A 222 11.72 -26.86 3.78
N GLN A 223 11.35 -27.93 4.47
CA GLN A 223 10.57 -27.84 5.71
C GLN A 223 11.42 -27.21 6.83
N PRO A 224 10.95 -26.11 7.46
CA PRO A 224 11.65 -25.50 8.59
C PRO A 224 11.73 -26.45 9.79
N LYS A 225 12.86 -26.43 10.49
CA LYS A 225 13.09 -27.29 11.67
C LYS A 225 12.39 -26.79 12.91
N ASP A 226 12.29 -25.48 13.05
CA ASP A 226 11.70 -24.76 14.17
C ASP A 226 11.27 -23.36 13.74
N LEU A 227 10.72 -22.58 14.68
CA LEU A 227 10.28 -21.21 14.41
C LEU A 227 11.45 -20.29 13.99
N SER A 228 12.65 -20.46 14.55
CA SER A 228 13.80 -19.64 14.18
C SER A 228 14.21 -19.87 12.73
N ASP A 229 14.24 -21.14 12.30
CA ASP A 229 14.51 -21.53 10.92
C ASP A 229 13.43 -21.01 9.96
N TYR A 230 12.16 -21.10 10.36
CA TYR A 230 11.04 -20.53 9.60
C TYR A 230 11.20 -19.02 9.43
N LEU A 231 11.43 -18.27 10.51
CA LEU A 231 11.52 -16.80 10.47
C LEU A 231 12.71 -16.32 9.62
N LYS A 232 13.86 -16.99 9.71
CA LYS A 232 15.03 -16.71 8.85
C LYS A 232 14.71 -16.94 7.38
N THR A 233 14.05 -18.06 7.07
CA THR A 233 13.66 -18.39 5.70
C THR A 233 12.60 -17.44 5.16
N ALA A 234 11.67 -16.99 6.02
CA ALA A 234 10.69 -15.97 5.68
C ALA A 234 11.35 -14.63 5.32
N GLN A 235 12.47 -14.25 5.96
CA GLN A 235 13.23 -13.06 5.56
C GLN A 235 13.82 -13.21 4.16
N VAL A 236 14.37 -14.39 3.83
CA VAL A 236 14.90 -14.66 2.48
C VAL A 236 13.79 -14.59 1.45
N LEU A 237 12.66 -15.24 1.69
CA LEU A 237 11.49 -15.21 0.80
C LEU A 237 10.95 -13.79 0.63
N GLY A 238 10.81 -13.03 1.73
CA GLY A 238 10.39 -11.63 1.67
C GLY A 238 11.35 -10.77 0.82
N TYR A 239 12.65 -10.97 1.00
CA TYR A 239 13.67 -10.26 0.23
C TYR A 239 13.53 -10.52 -1.28
N GLU A 240 13.51 -11.78 -1.72
CA GLU A 240 13.45 -12.07 -3.15
C GLU A 240 12.09 -11.72 -3.79
N SER A 241 10.99 -11.89 -3.06
CA SER A 241 9.65 -11.60 -3.57
C SER A 241 9.43 -10.10 -3.79
N TRP A 242 9.79 -9.27 -2.81
CA TRP A 242 9.63 -7.81 -2.92
C TRP A 242 10.65 -7.19 -3.85
N ARG A 243 11.90 -7.68 -3.85
CA ARG A 243 12.93 -7.21 -4.78
C ARG A 243 12.50 -7.41 -6.24
N ALA A 244 12.03 -8.61 -6.58
CA ALA A 244 11.59 -8.93 -7.93
C ALA A 244 10.41 -8.08 -8.41
N MET A 245 9.48 -7.74 -7.52
CA MET A 245 8.35 -6.86 -7.83
C MET A 245 8.82 -5.50 -8.33
N TYR A 246 9.71 -4.84 -7.59
CA TYR A 246 10.21 -3.50 -7.95
C TYR A 246 11.20 -3.56 -9.14
N GLU A 247 12.11 -4.53 -9.17
CA GLU A 247 13.04 -4.73 -10.30
C GLU A 247 12.28 -4.94 -11.63
N ALA A 248 11.15 -5.67 -11.62
CA ALA A 248 10.33 -5.87 -12.81
C ALA A 248 9.72 -4.57 -13.33
N HIS A 249 9.19 -3.72 -12.43
CA HIS A 249 8.62 -2.43 -12.80
C HIS A 249 9.68 -1.45 -13.28
N ASN A 250 10.86 -1.43 -12.64
CA ASN A 250 11.99 -0.61 -13.09
C ASN A 250 12.46 -1.00 -14.49
N ARG A 251 12.62 -2.31 -14.75
CA ARG A 251 13.04 -2.83 -16.06
C ARG A 251 12.05 -2.50 -17.16
N ASN A 252 10.75 -2.56 -16.85
CA ASN A 252 9.70 -2.42 -17.86
C ASN A 252 9.28 -0.96 -18.09
N PHE A 253 9.89 0.05 -17.45
CA PHE A 253 9.66 1.45 -17.80
C PHE A 253 10.04 1.71 -19.27
N PRO A 254 9.20 2.40 -20.09
CA PRO A 254 7.98 3.13 -19.73
C PRO A 254 6.66 2.34 -19.85
N LYS A 255 6.68 1.03 -20.15
CA LYS A 255 5.46 0.18 -20.17
C LYS A 255 4.86 0.06 -18.76
N ALA A 256 5.70 -0.13 -17.74
CA ALA A 256 5.35 0.05 -16.33
C ALA A 256 5.62 1.51 -15.93
N THR A 257 4.57 2.24 -15.56
CA THR A 257 4.65 3.69 -15.27
C THR A 257 4.67 4.00 -13.78
N GLY A 258 4.39 3.02 -12.92
CA GLY A 258 4.49 3.17 -11.47
C GLY A 258 4.09 1.92 -10.71
N ILE A 259 4.52 1.82 -9.46
CA ILE A 259 4.08 0.79 -8.51
C ILE A 259 3.99 1.35 -7.09
N ILE A 260 2.90 1.04 -6.39
CA ILE A 260 2.77 1.21 -4.95
C ILE A 260 2.73 -0.17 -4.31
N GLY A 261 3.74 -0.49 -3.49
CA GLY A 261 3.74 -1.70 -2.70
C GLY A 261 2.71 -1.65 -1.57
N TRP A 262 1.93 -2.71 -1.42
CA TRP A 262 0.93 -2.86 -0.36
C TRP A 262 1.51 -3.59 0.86
N MET A 263 1.91 -2.93 1.94
CA MET A 263 1.98 -1.49 2.18
C MET A 263 3.39 -1.11 2.67
N HIS A 264 3.67 0.20 2.75
CA HIS A 264 4.89 0.74 3.33
C HIS A 264 5.07 0.30 4.79
N ASN A 265 4.03 0.46 5.61
CA ASN A 265 3.98 0.10 7.01
C ASN A 265 2.59 -0.40 7.42
N SER A 266 2.48 -0.91 8.64
CA SER A 266 1.22 -1.40 9.21
C SER A 266 0.72 -0.49 10.35
N PRO A 267 -0.60 -0.31 10.49
CA PRO A 267 -1.19 0.50 11.58
C PRO A 267 -1.04 -0.14 12.98
N TRP A 268 -0.67 -1.42 13.06
CA TRP A 268 -0.59 -2.22 14.29
C TRP A 268 0.39 -3.40 14.09
N PRO A 269 0.78 -4.15 15.13
CA PRO A 269 1.59 -5.35 14.95
C PRO A 269 0.91 -6.30 13.95
N SER A 270 1.58 -6.55 12.83
CA SER A 270 1.05 -7.31 11.70
C SER A 270 2.07 -8.32 11.22
N LEU A 271 1.58 -9.36 10.55
CA LEU A 271 2.38 -10.37 9.86
C LEU A 271 2.34 -10.21 8.34
N ILE A 272 1.50 -9.32 7.81
CA ILE A 272 1.34 -9.07 6.38
C ILE A 272 1.41 -7.58 6.03
N TRP A 273 1.65 -7.28 4.76
CA TRP A 273 1.54 -5.95 4.13
C TRP A 273 2.30 -4.83 4.84
N GLN A 274 3.60 -5.03 5.08
CA GLN A 274 4.48 -4.01 5.65
C GLN A 274 5.92 -4.22 5.16
N LEU A 275 6.73 -3.16 5.06
CA LEU A 275 8.16 -3.30 4.80
C LEU A 275 8.94 -3.43 6.11
N TYR A 276 8.62 -2.59 7.09
CA TYR A 276 9.11 -2.68 8.47
C TYR A 276 7.92 -2.90 9.41
N ASP A 277 8.15 -3.59 10.52
CA ASP A 277 7.08 -3.90 11.45
C ASP A 277 6.72 -2.70 12.36
N TYR A 278 5.67 -2.89 13.14
CA TYR A 278 5.14 -1.89 14.07
C TYR A 278 6.17 -1.40 15.11
N TYR A 279 7.23 -2.17 15.39
CA TYR A 279 8.31 -1.78 16.30
C TYR A 279 9.54 -1.22 15.58
N LEU A 280 9.38 -0.89 14.29
CA LEU A 280 10.40 -0.29 13.42
C LEU A 280 11.54 -1.25 13.06
N ASN A 281 11.34 -2.57 13.20
CA ASN A 281 12.33 -3.53 12.73
C ASN A 281 12.13 -3.78 11.22
N PRO A 282 13.17 -3.58 10.39
CA PRO A 282 13.13 -3.92 8.98
C PRO A 282 12.94 -5.43 8.75
N THR A 283 12.05 -5.80 7.83
CA THR A 283 11.89 -7.21 7.40
C THR A 283 12.76 -7.52 6.17
N GLY A 284 12.77 -8.77 5.73
CA GLY A 284 13.33 -9.16 4.44
C GLY A 284 12.75 -8.35 3.28
N ALA A 285 11.43 -8.05 3.34
CA ALA A 285 10.77 -7.19 2.36
C ALA A 285 11.41 -5.81 2.28
N PHE A 286 11.72 -5.19 3.43
CA PHE A 286 12.42 -3.90 3.50
C PHE A 286 13.74 -3.94 2.72
N PHE A 287 14.58 -4.94 3.00
CA PHE A 287 15.89 -5.03 2.37
C PHE A 287 15.80 -5.38 0.88
N GLY A 288 14.82 -6.21 0.49
CA GLY A 288 14.55 -6.53 -0.92
C GLY A 288 14.13 -5.30 -1.72
N THR A 289 13.20 -4.52 -1.16
CA THR A 289 12.77 -3.25 -1.74
C THR A 289 13.90 -2.24 -1.81
N LYS A 290 14.65 -2.04 -0.70
CA LYS A 290 15.81 -1.13 -0.68
C LYS A 290 16.81 -1.45 -1.76
N LYS A 291 17.09 -2.74 -1.98
CA LYS A 291 17.99 -3.22 -3.04
C LYS A 291 17.45 -2.85 -4.43
N ALA A 292 16.20 -3.21 -4.73
CA ALA A 292 15.59 -2.97 -6.04
C ALA A 292 15.48 -1.48 -6.41
N CYS A 293 15.39 -0.61 -5.40
CA CYS A 293 15.25 0.83 -5.59
C CYS A 293 16.58 1.60 -5.49
N GLU A 294 17.74 0.94 -5.49
CA GLU A 294 19.02 1.64 -5.51
C GLU A 294 19.11 2.65 -6.67
N PRO A 295 19.62 3.87 -6.44
CA PRO A 295 19.64 4.93 -7.47
C PRO A 295 20.51 4.57 -8.68
N LEU A 296 21.52 3.70 -8.47
CA LEU A 296 22.32 3.09 -9.52
C LEU A 296 22.39 1.59 -9.20
N HIS A 297 21.69 0.79 -9.98
CA HIS A 297 21.37 -0.59 -9.62
C HIS A 297 21.68 -1.58 -10.75
N ILE A 298 22.18 -2.76 -10.36
CA ILE A 298 22.31 -3.94 -11.23
C ILE A 298 21.37 -5.03 -10.70
N GLN A 299 20.61 -5.63 -11.62
CA GLN A 299 19.57 -6.63 -11.36
C GLN A 299 19.68 -7.80 -12.33
#